data_AF-A0A7W1GWL8-F1
#
_entry.id   AF-A0A7W1GWL8-F1
#
_cell.length_a   1.000
_cell.length_b   1.000
_cell.length_c   1.000
_cell.angle_alpha   90.00
_cell.angle_beta   90.00
_cell.angle_gamma   90.00
#
_symmetry.space_group_name_H-M   'P 1'
#
loop_
_entity.id
_entity.type
_entity.pdbx_description
1 polymer ?
#
loop_
_entity_poly.entity_id
_entity_poly.type
_entity_poly.pdbx_seq_one_letter_code
_entity_poly.pdbx_strand_id
1 'polypeptide(L)'
;MRFRRIYWVTEQFFKDGTSVVAGIFTSVHDLVETGIAPYNAGDYKHGFRLTLCELDCACPPLCSFKAPAFASVEKELEPLVGNGEISREEIAQLCEALVGAASP
;
A
#
# COMPACT_ATOMS: atom_id res chain seq x y z
N MET A 1 -2.73 14.19 -20.62
CA MET A 1 -2.65 13.46 -19.34
C MET A 1 -3.07 12.03 -19.60
N ARG A 2 -2.24 11.03 -19.29
CA ARG A 2 -2.62 9.62 -19.39
C ARG A 2 -3.15 9.22 -18.02
N PHE A 3 -4.43 8.91 -17.92
CA PHE A 3 -5.03 8.37 -16.71
C PHE A 3 -4.48 6.94 -16.53
N ARG A 4 -3.44 6.78 -15.71
CA ARG A 4 -2.94 5.45 -15.33
C ARG A 4 -3.93 4.88 -14.31
N ARG A 5 -4.40 3.66 -14.54
CA ARG A 5 -5.20 2.95 -13.54
C ARG A 5 -4.21 2.33 -12.57
N ILE A 6 -3.86 3.08 -11.53
CA ILE A 6 -3.04 2.60 -10.43
C ILE A 6 -3.90 1.80 -9.44
N TYR A 7 -3.34 0.72 -8.92
CA TYR A 7 -4.00 -0.16 -7.97
C TYR A 7 -3.06 -0.44 -6.81
N TRP A 8 -3.63 -0.33 -5.62
CA TRP A 8 -3.02 -0.73 -4.36
C TRP A 8 -3.39 -2.16 -4.05
N VAL A 9 -2.41 -3.03 -3.94
CA VAL A 9 -2.58 -4.43 -3.57
C VAL A 9 -2.03 -4.64 -2.18
N THR A 10 -2.84 -5.15 -1.27
CA THR A 10 -2.39 -5.57 0.06
C THR A 10 -2.18 -7.07 0.08
N GLU A 11 -1.04 -7.51 0.59
CA GLU A 11 -0.67 -8.91 0.73
C GLU A 11 -0.33 -9.20 2.19
N GLN A 12 -0.84 -10.32 2.70
CA GLN A 12 -0.54 -10.83 4.03
C GLN A 12 0.31 -12.09 3.93
N PHE A 13 1.29 -12.20 4.83
CA PHE A 13 2.17 -13.36 4.91
C PHE A 13 1.82 -14.18 6.14
N PHE A 14 1.78 -15.50 5.98
CA PHE A 14 1.54 -16.44 7.06
C PHE A 14 2.84 -17.11 7.52
N LYS A 15 2.78 -17.78 8.68
CA LYS A 15 3.94 -18.44 9.31
C LYS A 15 4.57 -19.54 8.44
N ASP A 16 3.77 -20.18 7.59
CA ASP A 16 4.20 -21.24 6.69
C ASP A 16 4.88 -20.71 5.41
N GLY A 17 5.03 -19.39 5.28
CA GLY A 17 5.63 -18.74 4.12
C GLY A 17 4.66 -18.52 2.95
N THR A 18 3.39 -18.88 3.11
CA THR A 18 2.36 -18.54 2.12
C THR A 18 1.98 -17.06 2.20
N SER A 19 1.49 -16.52 1.09
CA SER A 19 0.89 -15.19 1.06
C SER A 19 -0.47 -15.20 0.38
N VAL A 20 -1.34 -14.29 0.81
CA VAL A 20 -2.66 -14.08 0.23
C VAL A 20 -2.83 -12.59 -0.07
N VAL A 21 -3.38 -12.30 -1.26
CA VAL A 21 -3.85 -10.95 -1.58
C VAL A 21 -5.10 -10.68 -0.74
N ALA A 22 -4.99 -9.74 0.19
CA ALA A 22 -6.05 -9.38 1.13
C ALA A 22 -7.02 -8.35 0.52
N GLY A 23 -6.56 -7.52 -0.42
CA GLY A 23 -7.41 -6.53 -1.07
C GLY A 23 -6.72 -5.83 -2.24
N ILE A 24 -7.56 -5.25 -3.11
CA ILE A 24 -7.14 -4.42 -4.24
C ILE A 24 -7.98 -3.14 -4.19
N PHE A 25 -7.31 -1.98 -4.17
CA PHE A 25 -7.94 -0.68 -3.99
C PHE A 25 -7.49 0.29 -5.08
N THR A 26 -8.40 1.18 -5.50
CA THR A 26 -8.12 2.21 -6.51
C THR A 26 -7.97 3.60 -5.90
N SER A 27 -8.23 3.75 -4.60
CA SER A 27 -8.11 5.01 -3.86
C SER A 27 -7.30 4.80 -2.59
N VAL A 28 -6.58 5.83 -2.16
CA VAL A 28 -5.86 5.79 -0.88
C VAL A 28 -6.84 5.78 0.29
N HIS A 29 -7.97 6.47 0.17
CA HIS A 29 -9.01 6.49 1.21
C HIS A 29 -9.54 5.07 1.52
N ASP A 30 -9.97 4.33 0.50
CA ASP A 30 -10.48 2.96 0.69
C ASP A 30 -9.39 2.03 1.22
N LEU A 31 -8.15 2.20 0.73
CA LEU A 31 -6.99 1.45 1.21
C LEU A 31 -6.77 1.68 2.73
N VAL A 32 -6.82 2.92 3.19
CA VAL A 32 -6.61 3.26 4.60
C VAL A 32 -7.74 2.68 5.47
N GLU A 33 -8.99 2.95 5.11
CA GLU A 33 -10.17 2.57 5.90
C GLU A 33 -10.40 1.06 5.95
N THR A 34 -10.15 0.35 4.85
CA THR A 34 -10.56 -1.05 4.69
C THR A 34 -9.42 -2.01 4.37
N GLY A 35 -8.32 -1.53 3.81
CA GLY A 35 -7.18 -2.37 3.42
C GLY A 35 -6.09 -2.47 4.48
N ILE A 36 -5.84 -1.39 5.22
CA ILE A 36 -4.79 -1.29 6.24
C ILE A 36 -5.39 -1.44 7.64
N ALA A 37 -6.51 -0.77 7.95
CA ALA A 37 -7.11 -0.82 9.29
C ALA A 37 -7.39 -2.26 9.80
N PRO A 38 -7.86 -3.23 8.98
CA PRO A 38 -8.09 -4.60 9.46
C PRO A 38 -6.80 -5.40 9.75
N TYR A 39 -5.64 -4.99 9.21
CA TYR A 39 -4.36 -5.58 9.60
C TYR A 39 -4.06 -5.32 11.09
N ASN A 40 -4.50 -4.18 11.61
CA ASN A 40 -4.29 -3.77 13.02
C ASN A 40 -5.11 -4.61 14.02
N ALA A 41 -6.10 -5.38 13.55
CA ALA A 41 -7.09 -6.03 14.41
C ALA A 41 -6.98 -7.58 14.46
N GLY A 42 -6.03 -8.20 13.75
CA GLY A 42 -5.99 -9.67 13.59
C GLY A 42 -4.64 -10.35 13.84
N ASP A 43 -4.59 -11.67 13.63
CA ASP A 43 -3.42 -12.56 13.80
C ASP A 43 -2.29 -12.34 12.76
N TYR A 44 -2.28 -11.20 12.06
CA TYR A 44 -1.43 -10.92 10.89
C TYR A 44 0.03 -10.57 11.24
N LYS A 45 0.57 -11.17 12.30
CA LYS A 45 1.87 -10.82 12.92
C LYS A 45 3.11 -11.22 12.11
N HIS A 46 2.94 -11.90 10.97
CA HIS A 46 4.05 -12.49 10.22
C HIS A 46 4.53 -11.64 9.05
N GLY A 47 3.71 -10.72 8.54
CA GLY A 47 4.14 -9.72 7.58
C GLY A 47 3.01 -9.16 6.72
N PHE A 48 3.20 -7.91 6.32
CA PHE A 48 2.32 -7.18 5.41
C PHE A 48 3.15 -6.55 4.30
N ARG A 49 2.60 -6.59 3.08
CA ARG A 49 3.14 -5.86 1.94
C ARG A 49 2.04 -5.06 1.28
N LEU A 50 2.36 -3.81 0.99
CA LEU A 50 1.56 -2.93 0.14
C LEU A 50 2.30 -2.76 -1.19
N THR A 51 1.63 -3.03 -2.30
CA THR A 51 2.20 -2.90 -3.63
C THR A 51 1.35 -1.93 -4.45
N LEU A 52 1.98 -0.97 -5.11
CA LEU A 52 1.32 -0.10 -6.08
C LEU A 52 1.72 -0.55 -7.48
N CYS A 53 0.75 -0.84 -8.35
CA CYS A 53 1.01 -1.27 -9.71
C CYS A 53 -0.02 -0.72 -10.70
N GLU A 54 0.34 -0.78 -11.98
CA GLU A 54 -0.60 -0.58 -13.08
C GLU A 54 -1.14 -1.95 -13.50
N LEU A 55 -2.46 -2.12 -13.55
CA LEU A 55 -3.05 -3.33 -14.15
C LEU A 55 -2.83 -3.31 -15.67
N ASP A 56 -2.67 -4.50 -16.25
CA ASP A 56 -2.42 -4.72 -17.67
C ASP A 56 -1.12 -4.08 -18.22
N CYS A 57 -0.14 -3.79 -17.34
CA CYS A 57 1.22 -3.41 -17.72
C CYS A 57 2.16 -4.61 -17.53
N ALA A 58 3.01 -4.92 -18.51
CA ALA A 58 4.12 -5.87 -18.33
C ALA A 58 5.27 -5.27 -17.49
N CYS A 59 5.01 -4.16 -16.83
CA CYS A 59 5.96 -3.31 -16.15
C CYS A 59 6.09 -3.77 -14.70
N PRO A 60 7.27 -3.65 -14.09
CA PRO A 60 7.40 -3.86 -12.65
C PRO A 60 6.40 -2.97 -11.87
N PRO A 61 5.99 -3.38 -10.66
CA PRO A 61 5.22 -2.52 -9.77
C PRO A 61 5.90 -1.15 -9.59
N LEU A 62 5.09 -0.10 -9.43
CA LEU A 62 5.56 1.26 -9.24
C LEU A 62 6.33 1.40 -7.92
N CYS A 63 5.81 0.81 -6.84
CA CYS A 63 6.49 0.71 -5.56
C CYS A 63 5.96 -0.47 -4.75
N SER A 64 6.75 -0.96 -3.80
CA SER A 64 6.33 -2.01 -2.87
C SER A 64 6.93 -1.77 -1.49
N PHE A 65 6.06 -1.70 -0.49
CA PHE A 65 6.41 -1.40 0.88
C PHE A 65 6.13 -2.62 1.75
N LYS A 66 7.08 -2.97 2.61
CA LYS A 66 6.97 -4.12 3.51
C LYS A 66 7.09 -3.68 4.97
N ALA A 67 6.20 -4.18 5.81
CA ALA A 67 6.32 -4.05 7.25
C ALA A 67 7.62 -4.73 7.76
N PRO A 68 8.24 -4.24 8.85
CA PRO A 68 7.80 -3.12 9.70
C PRO A 68 8.37 -1.75 9.30
N ALA A 69 9.28 -1.69 8.33
CA ALA A 69 10.08 -0.49 8.14
C ALA A 69 9.31 0.65 7.45
N PHE A 70 8.39 0.33 6.52
CA PHE A 70 7.64 1.28 5.66
C PHE A 70 8.43 2.54 5.27
N ALA A 71 9.75 2.40 5.13
CA ALA A 71 10.65 3.52 5.02
C ALA A 71 10.56 4.05 3.59
N SER A 72 10.62 5.37 3.43
CA SER A 72 10.63 6.03 2.12
C SER A 72 9.31 6.04 1.34
N VAL A 73 8.16 5.68 1.93
CA VAL A 73 6.84 5.75 1.27
C VAL A 73 6.61 7.10 0.62
N GLU A 74 6.80 8.20 1.36
CA GLU A 74 6.62 9.56 0.84
C GLU A 74 7.54 9.85 -0.35
N LYS A 75 8.82 9.46 -0.25
CA LYS A 75 9.82 9.70 -1.30
C LYS A 75 9.51 8.90 -2.58
N GLU A 76 9.05 7.66 -2.43
CA GLU A 76 8.71 6.80 -3.57
C GLU A 76 7.41 7.22 -4.27
N LEU A 77 6.48 7.86 -3.55
CA LEU A 77 5.21 8.35 -4.09
C LEU A 77 5.27 9.79 -4.65
N GLU A 78 6.32 10.56 -4.33
CA GLU A 78 6.51 11.95 -4.82
C GLU A 78 6.35 12.10 -6.36
N PRO A 79 6.84 11.18 -7.22
CA PRO A 79 6.61 11.26 -8.67
C PRO A 79 5.13 11.20 -9.08
N LEU A 80 4.28 10.56 -8.28
CA LEU A 80 2.84 10.43 -8.56
C LEU A 80 2.08 11.70 -8.14
N VAL A 81 2.59 12.42 -7.14
CA VAL A 81 2.12 13.77 -6.79
C VAL A 81 2.36 14.73 -7.94
N GLY A 82 3.57 14.71 -8.52
CA GLY A 82 3.92 15.56 -9.66
C GLY A 82 3.03 15.35 -10.89
N ASN A 83 2.41 14.17 -11.02
CA ASN A 83 1.52 13.81 -12.12
C ASN A 83 0.02 13.99 -11.78
N GLY A 84 -0.31 14.35 -10.53
CA GLY A 84 -1.69 14.54 -10.07
C GLY A 84 -2.47 13.24 -9.86
N GLU A 85 -1.79 12.09 -9.77
CA GLU A 85 -2.45 10.79 -9.55
C GLU A 85 -2.77 10.56 -8.06
N ILE A 86 -1.97 11.15 -7.17
CA ILE A 86 -2.13 11.11 -5.71
C ILE A 86 -1.83 12.50 -5.16
N SER A 87 -2.56 12.93 -4.14
CA SER A 87 -2.30 14.16 -3.40
C SER A 87 -1.32 13.97 -2.23
N ARG A 88 -0.70 15.06 -1.78
CA ARG A 88 0.14 15.04 -0.56
C ARG A 88 -0.65 14.67 0.69
N GLU A 89 -1.92 15.06 0.74
CA GLU A 89 -2.83 14.74 1.84
C GLU A 89 -3.10 13.24 1.92
N GLU A 90 -3.36 12.59 0.78
CA GLU A 90 -3.49 11.13 0.71
C GLU A 90 -2.20 10.42 1.13
N ILE A 91 -1.03 10.91 0.73
CA ILE A 91 0.25 10.32 1.19
C ILE A 91 0.40 10.43 2.70
N ALA A 92 0.07 11.59 3.29
CA ALA A 92 0.14 11.78 4.72
C ALA A 92 -0.78 10.80 5.47
N GLN A 93 -2.03 10.64 5.01
CA GLN A 93 -2.99 9.67 5.58
C GLN A 93 -2.48 8.23 5.47
N LEU A 94 -1.92 7.86 4.31
CA LEU A 94 -1.35 6.53 4.10
C LEU A 94 -0.17 6.26 5.06
N CYS A 95 0.75 7.23 5.20
CA CYS A 95 1.89 7.11 6.10
C CYS A 95 1.43 6.94 7.55
N GLU A 96 0.44 7.72 8.01
CA GLU A 96 -0.13 7.60 9.35
C GLU A 96 -0.74 6.21 9.59
N ALA A 97 -1.52 5.71 8.63
CA ALA A 97 -2.13 4.39 8.70
C ALA A 97 -1.09 3.26 8.75
N LEU A 98 -0.02 3.36 7.94
CA LEU A 98 1.06 2.37 7.91
C LEU A 98 1.91 2.39 9.18
N VAL A 99 2.15 3.57 9.78
CA VAL A 99 2.83 3.69 11.09
C VAL A 99 1.97 3.09 12.21
N GLY A 100 0.65 3.34 12.18
CA GLY A 100 -0.30 2.69 13.08
C GLY A 100 -0.25 1.16 12.95
N ALA A 101 -0.12 0.65 11.73
CA ALA A 101 0.02 -0.78 11.44
C ALA A 101 1.36 -1.40 11.83
N ALA A 102 2.44 -0.62 11.86
CA ALA A 102 3.75 -1.08 12.31
C ALA A 102 3.87 -1.16 13.85
N SER A 103 2.93 -0.57 14.59
CA SER A 103 2.92 -0.56 16.05
C SER A 103 2.21 -1.81 16.60
N PRO A 104 2.85 -2.60 17.50
CA PRO A 104 2.34 -3.88 17.99
C PRO A 104 1.13 -3.77 18.93
#